data_AF-A0A1C3J245-F1
#
_entry.id   AF-A0A1C3J245-F1
#
_cell.length_a   1.000
_cell.length_b   1.000
_cell.length_c   1.000
_cell.angle_alpha   90.00
_cell.angle_beta   90.00
_cell.angle_gamma   90.00
#
_symmetry.space_group_name_H-M   'P 1'
#
loop_
_entity.id
_entity.type
_entity.pdbx_description
1 polymer ?
#
loop_
_entity_poly.entity_id
_entity_poly.type
_entity_poly.pdbx_seq_one_letter_code
_entity_poly.pdbx_strand_id
1 'polypeptide(L)' 'MIRVQKGMNVNYLGRLGKILVIDEQEQFALFESYNSHKQYAVPLEELEEIEAQLPLSLESSRY' A
#
# COMPACT_ATOMS: atom_id res chain seq x y z
N MET A 1 10.49 -10.36 -11.29
CA MET A 1 9.07 -10.29 -10.90
C MET A 1 9.07 -9.90 -9.44
N ILE A 2 8.55 -8.71 -9.11
CA ILE A 2 8.60 -8.20 -7.74
C ILE A 2 7.42 -8.81 -6.98
N ARG A 3 7.71 -9.51 -5.89
CA ARG A 3 6.69 -10.13 -5.04
C ARG A 3 6.21 -9.06 -4.06
N VAL A 4 4.91 -8.80 -4.02
CA VAL A 4 4.30 -7.90 -3.03
C VAL A 4 4.60 -8.42 -1.62
N GLN A 5 4.91 -7.52 -0.70
CA GLN A 5 5.28 -7.81 0.69
C GLN A 5 4.52 -6.91 1.65
N LYS A 6 4.31 -7.40 2.87
CA LYS A 6 3.78 -6.58 3.96
C LYS A 6 4.65 -5.35 4.16
N GLY A 7 4.01 -4.19 4.31
CA GLY A 7 4.67 -2.90 4.47
C GLY A 7 5.04 -2.22 3.16
N MET A 8 4.88 -2.88 2.00
CA MET A 8 5.12 -2.24 0.71
C MET A 8 4.11 -1.12 0.46
N ASN A 9 4.63 -0.04 -0.11
CA ASN A 9 3.84 1.02 -0.71
C ASN A 9 3.39 0.55 -2.09
N VAL A 10 2.10 0.70 -2.38
CA VAL A 10 1.51 0.23 -3.62
C VAL A 10 0.49 1.22 -4.16
N ASN A 11 0.27 1.15 -5.47
CA ASN A 11 -0.86 1.76 -6.14
C ASN A 11 -1.91 0.69 -6.44
N TYR A 12 -3.15 0.96 -6.04
CA TYR A 12 -4.33 0.15 -6.35
C TYR A 12 -5.39 1.00 -7.04
N LEU A 13 -5.60 0.79 -8.35
CA LEU A 13 -6.58 1.52 -9.16
C LEU A 13 -6.49 3.06 -9.01
N GLY A 14 -5.26 3.59 -8.98
CA GLY A 14 -4.98 5.01 -8.78
C GLY A 14 -4.99 5.47 -7.32
N ARG A 15 -5.13 4.57 -6.36
CA ARG A 15 -5.10 4.86 -4.91
C ARG A 15 -3.77 4.43 -4.32
N LEU A 16 -3.08 5.36 -3.69
CA LEU A 16 -1.86 5.07 -2.95
C LEU A 16 -2.17 4.57 -1.54
N GLY A 17 -1.34 3.64 -1.08
CA GLY A 17 -1.46 3.06 0.25
C GLY A 17 -0.37 2.05 0.55
N LYS A 18 -0.60 1.26 1.61
CA LYS A 18 0.32 0.23 2.08
C LYS A 18 -0.36 -1.12 2.26
N ILE A 19 0.43 -2.18 2.11
CA ILE A 19 0.03 -3.55 2.42
C ILE A 19 0.18 -3.82 3.92
N LEU A 20 -0.91 -4.26 4.56
CA LEU A 20 -0.93 -4.62 5.98
C LEU A 20 -0.75 -6.12 6.20
N VAL A 21 -1.39 -6.93 5.36
CA VAL A 21 -1.45 -8.39 5.45
C VAL A 21 -1.47 -8.96 4.03
N ILE A 22 -0.90 -10.15 3.86
CA ILE A 22 -0.96 -10.91 2.61
C ILE A 22 -1.52 -12.28 2.94
N ASP A 23 -2.51 -12.70 2.16
CA ASP A 23 -2.96 -14.08 2.09
C ASP A 23 -2.39 -14.71 0.80
N GLU A 24 -1.32 -15.50 0.96
CA GLU A 24 -0.67 -16.15 -0.17
C GLU A 24 -1.49 -17.32 -0.74
N GLN A 25 -2.40 -17.90 0.05
CA GLN A 25 -3.22 -19.02 -0.42
C GLN A 25 -4.33 -18.51 -1.33
N GLU A 26 -4.98 -17.41 -0.95
CA GLU A 26 -6.07 -16.81 -1.72
C GLU A 26 -5.58 -15.82 -2.79
N GLN A 27 -4.29 -15.43 -2.78
CA GLN A 27 -3.71 -14.40 -3.66
C GLN A 27 -4.34 -13.01 -3.44
N PHE A 28 -4.61 -12.67 -2.19
CA PHE A 28 -5.13 -11.36 -1.78
C PHE A 28 -4.18 -10.65 -0.81
N ALA A 29 -4.32 -9.33 -0.73
CA ALA A 29 -3.71 -8.52 0.31
C ALA A 29 -4.73 -7.59 0.96
N LEU A 30 -4.49 -7.28 2.24
CA LEU A 30 -5.18 -6.20 2.92
C LEU A 30 -4.41 -4.90 2.67
N PHE A 31 -5.01 -4.02 1.88
CA PHE A 31 -4.49 -2.71 1.52
C PHE A 31 -5.17 -1.61 2.35
N GLU A 32 -4.39 -0.68 2.90
CA GLU A 32 -4.90 0.54 3.55
C GLU A 32 -4.59 1.76 2.69
N SER A 33 -5.63 2.49 2.29
CA SER A 33 -5.50 3.73 1.53
C SER A 33 -4.96 4.87 2.42
N TYR A 34 -3.98 5.62 1.93
CA TYR A 34 -3.43 6.77 2.68
C TYR A 34 -4.40 7.93 2.83
N ASN A 35 -5.25 8.17 1.83
CA ASN A 35 -6.13 9.33 1.85
C ASN A 35 -7.37 9.13 2.73
N SER A 36 -7.85 7.88 2.83
CA SER A 36 -9.13 7.59 3.49
C SER A 36 -9.00 6.71 4.73
N HIS A 37 -7.83 6.09 4.94
CA HIS A 37 -7.60 5.07 5.95
C HIS A 37 -8.59 3.89 5.89
N LYS A 38 -9.28 3.73 4.77
CA LYS A 38 -10.14 2.57 4.51
C LYS A 38 -9.28 1.38 4.09
N GLN A 39 -9.71 0.20 4.54
CA GLN A 39 -9.05 -1.06 4.27
C GLN A 39 -9.85 -1.87 3.24
N TYR A 40 -9.12 -2.49 2.32
CA TYR A 40 -9.67 -3.24 1.21
C TYR A 40 -8.93 -4.56 1.06
N ALA A 41 -9.66 -5.66 0.84
CA ALA A 41 -9.08 -6.88 0.33
C ALA A 41 -8.93 -6.73 -1.18
N VAL A 42 -7.71 -6.83 -1.70
CA VAL A 42 -7.39 -6.59 -3.12
C VAL A 42 -6.55 -7.73 -3.69
N PRO A 43 -6.76 -8.13 -4.97
CA PRO A 43 -5.97 -9.17 -5.60
C PRO A 43 -4.51 -8.75 -5.76
N LEU A 44 -3.57 -9.68 -5.55
CA LEU A 44 -2.13 -9.39 -5.66
C LEU A 44 -1.71 -8.95 -7.07
N GLU A 45 -2.43 -9.41 -8.10
CA GLU A 45 -2.16 -9.07 -9.50
C GLU A 45 -2.53 -7.62 -9.88
N GLU A 46 -3.41 -6.98 -9.11
CA GLU A 46 -3.85 -5.60 -9.34
C GLU A 46 -2.95 -4.56 -8.62
N LEU A 47 -1.94 -5.02 -7.88
CA LEU A 47 -1.06 -4.18 -7.10
C LEU A 47 0.21 -3.83 -7.87
N GLU A 48 0.41 -2.53 -8.05
CA GLU A 48 1.65 -2.00 -8.62
C GLU A 48 2.54 -1.49 -7.48
N GLU A 49 3.77 -1.98 -7.43
CA GLU A 49 4.77 -1.42 -6.52
C GLU A 49 5.04 0.03 -6.90
N ILE A 50 5.11 0.89 -5.89
CA ILE A 50 5.69 2.21 -6.04
C ILE A 50 7.02 2.21 -5.30
N GLU A 51 8.11 2.50 -6.03
CA GLU A 51 9.37 2.86 -5.40
C GLU A 51 9.09 4.12 -4.57
N ALA A 52 9.07 3.96 -3.25
CA ALA A 52 8.85 5.07 -2.34
C ALA A 52 10.07 6.00 -2.37
N GLN A 53 10.24 6.79 -3.42
CA GLN A 53 10.92 8.06 -3.31
C GLN A 53 9.94 9.02 -2.68
N LEU A 54 9.97 9.16 -1.35
CA LEU A 54 9.72 10.40 -0.62
C LEU A 54 9.92 10.15 0.89
N PRO A 55 10.99 10.68 1.50
CA PRO A 55 10.90 11.10 2.87
C PRO A 55 10.15 12.44 2.83
N LEU A 56 8.82 12.42 2.84
CA LEU A 56 8.11 13.60 3.31
C LEU A 56 8.21 13.55 4.82
N SER A 57 9.30 14.13 5.32
CA SER A 57 9.41 14.59 6.68
C SER A 57 8.05 15.16 7.08
N LEU A 58 7.37 14.50 8.01
CA LEU A 58 6.37 15.10 8.86
C LEU A 58 7.09 16.12 9.75
N GLU A 59 7.75 17.12 9.15
CA GLU A 59 8.23 18.27 9.88
C GLU A 59 7.05 19.20 10.12
N SER A 60 6.62 19.14 11.37
CA SER A 60 6.14 20.29 12.11
C SER A 60 4.77 20.84 11.70
N SER A 61 3.73 20.12 12.13
CA SER A 61 2.55 20.81 12.66
C SER A 61 2.96 21.50 13.97
N ARG A 62 3.48 22.72 13.84
CA ARG A 62 3.53 23.75 14.89
C ARG A 62 3.21 25.09 14.25
N TYR A 63 1.93 25.39 14.16
CA TYR A 63 1.39 26.74 14.16
C TYR A 63 0.06 26.71 14.90
#